data_AF-A0A836RBA8-F1
#
_entry.id   AF-A0A836RBA8-F1
#
_cell.length_a   1.000
_cell.length_b   1.000
_cell.length_c   1.000
_cell.angle_alpha   90.00
_cell.angle_beta   90.00
_cell.angle_gamma   90.00
#
_symmetry.space_group_name_H-M   'P 1'
#
loop_
_entity.id
_entity.type
_entity.pdbx_description
1 polymer ?
#
loop_
_entity_poly.entity_id
_entity_poly.type
_entity_poly.pdbx_seq_one_letter_code
_entity_poly.pdbx_strand_id
1 'polypeptide(L)'
;MILNEARHIITRSLGPEDSVEVDLTGPHTIWPGDVFVLCSDGLTAHVSDEEIGVLARELSPKEACRLLVHLANLRGGSDNITVIVVRVGELPAGASIDGVQAPVRSRETAGWKLLAISWGLAGLFVAGIVLLLMGRLLSGISLAAVALVGVLVTLLRSAPSEPDTSESLDPKLIPARSARIKLSRSFLRQLGVLESELRKTATEEDWTIDWQTHEAAHSAARAALRRRDYSATLRELARSIDALMAGVRAYRKQIVREARWGKTGG
;
A
#
# COMPACT_ATOMS: atom_id res chain seq x y z
N MET A 1 -24.77 -5.41 -25.29
CA MET A 1 -24.12 -4.34 -24.51
C MET A 1 -24.99 -4.09 -23.29
N ILE A 2 -24.77 -4.81 -22.19
CA ILE A 2 -25.53 -4.60 -20.96
C ILE A 2 -24.80 -3.50 -20.19
N LEU A 3 -25.40 -2.31 -20.17
CA LEU A 3 -24.94 -1.23 -19.30
C LEU A 3 -25.18 -1.67 -17.85
N ASN A 4 -24.12 -1.82 -17.08
CA ASN A 4 -24.21 -2.01 -15.63
C ASN A 4 -24.53 -0.65 -15.00
N GLU A 5 -25.80 -0.24 -15.08
CA GLU A 5 -26.31 1.08 -14.64
C GLU A 5 -26.43 1.23 -13.11
N ALA A 6 -26.26 0.17 -12.33
CA ALA A 6 -26.53 0.17 -10.89
C ALA A 6 -25.26 0.21 -9.99
N ARG A 7 -24.15 0.80 -10.43
CA ARG A 7 -22.92 0.84 -9.60
C ARG A 7 -22.95 1.84 -8.43
N HIS A 8 -23.91 2.76 -8.38
CA HIS A 8 -23.95 3.86 -7.39
C HIS A 8 -25.29 3.99 -6.66
N ILE A 9 -26.12 2.95 -6.63
CA ILE A 9 -27.37 2.99 -5.87
C ILE A 9 -27.08 2.61 -4.41
N ILE A 10 -27.25 3.57 -3.50
CA ILE A 10 -27.15 3.37 -2.06
C ILE A 10 -28.45 2.72 -1.57
N THR A 11 -28.36 1.53 -0.98
CA THR A 11 -29.52 0.77 -0.49
C THR A 11 -29.86 1.04 0.98
N ARG A 12 -28.94 1.63 1.75
CA ARG A 12 -29.14 2.02 3.16
C ARG A 12 -28.44 3.34 3.43
N SER A 13 -29.12 4.27 4.08
CA SER A 13 -28.55 5.56 4.53
C SER A 13 -29.30 6.09 5.75
N LEU A 14 -28.67 7.02 6.46
CA LEU A 14 -29.33 7.74 7.55
C LEU A 14 -30.34 8.73 6.99
N GLY A 15 -31.59 8.70 7.47
CA GLY A 15 -32.62 9.71 7.20
C GLY A 15 -33.92 9.19 6.54
N PRO A 16 -33.88 8.36 5.48
CA PRO A 16 -35.10 7.91 4.80
C PRO A 16 -36.01 6.99 5.61
N GLU A 17 -35.42 6.22 6.54
CA GLU A 17 -36.12 5.26 7.39
C GLU A 17 -35.91 5.62 8.87
N ASP A 18 -36.89 5.31 9.73
CA ASP A 18 -36.86 5.59 11.18
C ASP A 18 -35.75 4.82 11.92
N SER A 19 -35.29 3.72 11.33
CA SER A 19 -34.19 2.91 11.84
C SER A 19 -33.31 2.47 10.68
N VAL A 20 -31.97 2.52 10.87
CA VAL A 20 -31.01 2.01 9.90
C VAL A 20 -30.23 0.85 10.51
N GLU A 21 -30.09 -0.22 9.74
CA GLU A 21 -29.18 -1.31 10.11
C GLU A 21 -27.73 -0.89 9.82
N VAL A 22 -26.87 -0.95 10.83
CA VAL A 22 -25.45 -0.60 10.73
C VAL A 22 -24.62 -1.88 10.76
N ASP A 23 -23.73 -2.03 9.78
CA ASP A 23 -22.78 -3.14 9.77
C ASP A 23 -21.72 -2.91 10.87
N LEU A 24 -21.76 -3.72 11.92
CA LEU A 24 -20.77 -3.71 12.99
C LEU A 24 -19.80 -4.88 12.80
N THR A 25 -18.53 -4.57 12.56
CA THR A 25 -17.45 -5.56 12.48
C THR A 25 -16.48 -5.38 13.64
N GLY A 26 -16.02 -6.51 14.20
CA GLY A 26 -15.04 -6.55 15.30
C GLY A 26 -15.56 -7.19 16.59
N PRO A 27 -14.82 -7.07 17.70
CA PRO A 27 -13.56 -6.33 17.83
C PRO A 27 -12.43 -6.94 16.99
N HIS A 28 -11.63 -6.09 16.34
CA HIS A 28 -10.44 -6.52 15.60
C HIS A 28 -9.19 -6.25 16.42
N THR A 29 -8.20 -7.13 16.33
CA THR A 29 -6.91 -6.82 16.95
C THR A 29 -6.20 -5.75 16.13
N ILE A 30 -5.70 -4.73 16.83
CA ILE A 30 -4.94 -3.61 16.27
C ILE A 30 -3.49 -3.72 16.72
N TRP A 31 -2.57 -3.47 15.80
CA TRP A 31 -1.13 -3.54 16.03
C TRP A 31 -0.43 -2.20 15.76
N PRO A 32 0.65 -1.88 16.48
CA PRO A 32 1.53 -0.78 16.11
C PRO A 32 1.97 -0.89 14.66
N GLY A 33 1.86 0.21 13.92
CA GLY A 33 2.14 0.26 12.48
C GLY A 33 0.94 0.00 11.58
N ASP A 34 -0.19 -0.48 12.11
CA ASP A 34 -1.43 -0.57 11.32
C ASP A 34 -1.88 0.81 10.85
N VAL A 35 -2.39 0.86 9.61
CA VAL A 35 -2.89 2.08 8.99
C VAL A 35 -4.32 1.85 8.51
N PHE A 36 -5.23 2.67 9.01
CA PHE A 36 -6.63 2.68 8.60
C PHE A 36 -6.88 3.87 7.69
N VAL A 37 -7.58 3.63 6.58
CA VAL A 37 -8.02 4.67 5.65
C VAL A 37 -9.53 4.61 5.56
N LEU A 38 -10.19 5.70 5.92
CA LEU A 38 -11.61 5.92 5.65
C LEU A 38 -11.72 6.95 4.54
N CYS A 39 -12.54 6.69 3.54
CA CYS A 39 -12.73 7.61 2.43
C CYS A 39 -14.14 7.53 1.84
N SER A 40 -14.57 8.61 1.18
CA SER A 40 -15.77 8.58 0.33
C SER A 40 -15.49 7.88 -0.99
N ASP A 41 -16.56 7.46 -1.67
CA ASP A 41 -16.51 6.89 -3.03
C ASP A 41 -15.88 7.86 -4.04
N GLY A 42 -16.03 9.16 -3.84
CA GLY A 42 -15.33 10.21 -4.60
C GLY A 42 -13.80 10.00 -4.70
N LEU A 43 -13.16 9.44 -3.67
CA LEU A 43 -11.74 9.04 -3.74
C LEU A 43 -11.57 7.80 -4.64
N THR A 44 -12.28 6.72 -4.30
CA THR A 44 -12.08 5.39 -4.91
C THR A 44 -12.50 5.32 -6.38
N ALA A 45 -13.31 6.28 -6.85
CA ALA A 45 -13.63 6.45 -8.27
C ALA A 45 -12.41 6.87 -9.12
N HIS A 46 -11.39 7.48 -8.49
CA HIS A 46 -10.25 8.09 -9.19
C HIS A 46 -8.89 7.51 -8.77
N VAL A 47 -8.80 6.93 -7.57
CA VAL A 47 -7.55 6.41 -6.99
C VAL A 47 -7.74 4.95 -6.62
N SER A 48 -6.81 4.09 -7.04
CA SER A 48 -6.93 2.65 -6.82
C SER A 48 -6.58 2.24 -5.39
N ASP A 49 -7.10 1.10 -4.93
CA ASP A 49 -6.80 0.55 -3.60
C ASP A 49 -5.29 0.34 -3.38
N GLU A 50 -4.54 -0.01 -4.42
CA GLU A 50 -3.08 -0.14 -4.38
C GLU A 50 -2.42 1.21 -4.11
N GLU A 51 -2.82 2.25 -4.85
CA GLU A 51 -2.30 3.61 -4.65
C GLU A 51 -2.63 4.14 -3.26
N ILE A 52 -3.87 3.95 -2.80
CA ILE A 52 -4.30 4.31 -1.44
C ILE A 52 -3.39 3.66 -0.40
N GLY A 53 -3.20 2.35 -0.49
CA GLY A 53 -2.35 1.61 0.43
C GLY A 53 -0.89 2.05 0.39
N VAL A 54 -0.32 2.28 -0.80
CA VAL A 54 1.07 2.75 -0.95
C VAL A 54 1.24 4.12 -0.29
N LEU A 55 0.35 5.06 -0.60
CA LEU A 55 0.46 6.43 -0.08
C LEU A 55 0.25 6.49 1.44
N ALA A 56 -0.74 5.77 1.97
CA ALA A 56 -1.02 5.72 3.40
C ALA A 56 0.11 5.07 4.22
N ARG A 57 0.82 4.11 3.62
CA ARG A 57 1.97 3.43 4.26
C ARG A 57 3.25 4.29 4.25
N GLU A 58 3.58 4.89 3.10
CA GLU A 58 4.89 5.51 2.89
C GLU A 58 4.98 6.97 3.35
N LEU A 59 3.85 7.70 3.37
CA LEU A 59 3.78 9.12 3.73
C LEU A 59 3.29 9.31 5.16
N SER A 60 3.50 10.47 5.77
CA SER A 60 2.79 10.81 7.02
C SER A 60 1.27 10.87 6.77
N PRO A 61 0.40 10.62 7.78
CA PRO A 61 -1.06 10.68 7.58
C PRO A 61 -1.54 11.98 6.91
N LYS A 62 -0.94 13.11 7.29
CA LYS A 62 -1.24 14.42 6.71
C LYS A 62 -0.83 14.51 5.23
N GLU A 63 0.39 14.09 4.89
CA GLU A 63 0.87 14.08 3.51
C GLU A 63 0.07 13.11 2.64
N ALA A 64 -0.27 11.93 3.17
CA ALA A 64 -1.11 10.93 2.51
C ALA A 64 -2.50 11.50 2.16
N CYS A 65 -3.21 12.07 3.14
CA CYS A 65 -4.50 12.71 2.90
C CYS A 65 -4.42 13.76 1.80
N ARG A 66 -3.42 14.65 1.86
CA ARG A 66 -3.25 15.73 0.85
C ARG A 66 -3.02 15.16 -0.54
N LEU A 67 -2.07 14.24 -0.69
CA LEU A 67 -1.75 13.69 -2.00
C LEU A 67 -2.91 12.86 -2.57
N LEU A 68 -3.62 12.09 -1.75
CA LEU A 68 -4.80 11.33 -2.17
C LEU A 68 -5.90 12.24 -2.74
N VAL A 69 -6.19 13.34 -2.03
CA VAL A 69 -7.14 14.35 -2.50
C VAL A 69 -6.65 15.04 -3.77
N HIS A 70 -5.36 15.37 -3.86
CA HIS A 70 -4.79 15.98 -5.08
C HIS A 70 -4.92 15.04 -6.28
N LEU A 71 -4.58 13.76 -6.14
CA LEU A 71 -4.69 12.78 -7.22
C LEU A 71 -6.13 12.61 -7.69
N ALA A 72 -7.09 12.53 -6.78
CA ALA A 72 -8.50 12.44 -7.16
C ALA A 72 -8.98 13.68 -7.93
N ASN A 73 -8.62 14.88 -7.46
CA ASN A 73 -8.95 16.13 -8.15
C ASN A 73 -8.30 16.22 -9.54
N LEU A 74 -7.02 15.86 -9.66
CA LEU A 74 -6.27 15.90 -10.92
C LEU A 74 -6.77 14.89 -11.96
N ARG A 75 -7.46 13.84 -11.51
CA ARG A 75 -8.06 12.81 -12.37
C ARG A 75 -9.52 13.09 -12.72
N GLY A 76 -10.06 14.26 -12.34
CA GLY A 76 -11.40 14.72 -12.71
C GLY A 76 -12.21 15.25 -11.54
N GLY A 77 -12.05 14.65 -10.35
CA GLY A 77 -12.75 15.07 -9.13
C GLY A 77 -14.26 15.14 -9.32
N SER A 78 -14.88 14.06 -9.84
CA SER A 78 -16.30 14.07 -10.22
C SER A 78 -17.29 14.20 -9.05
N ASP A 79 -16.82 14.05 -7.81
CA ASP A 79 -17.63 14.11 -6.59
C ASP A 79 -16.81 14.65 -5.40
N ASN A 80 -17.46 14.88 -4.26
CA ASN A 80 -16.86 15.28 -3.01
C ASN A 80 -15.90 14.21 -2.48
N ILE A 81 -14.65 14.60 -2.23
CA ILE A 81 -13.59 13.71 -1.77
C ILE A 81 -13.34 13.96 -0.28
N THR A 82 -13.55 12.93 0.55
CA THR A 82 -13.20 12.94 1.98
C THR A 82 -12.23 11.80 2.26
N VAL A 83 -11.17 12.06 3.03
CA VAL A 83 -10.14 11.06 3.39
C VAL A 83 -9.69 11.27 4.84
N ILE A 84 -9.67 10.19 5.62
CA ILE A 84 -9.13 10.12 6.97
C ILE A 84 -8.09 9.00 6.99
N VAL A 85 -6.87 9.30 7.44
CA VAL A 85 -5.80 8.32 7.63
C VAL A 85 -5.44 8.28 9.11
N VAL A 86 -5.53 7.09 9.70
CA VAL A 86 -5.16 6.83 11.10
C VAL A 86 -3.99 5.85 11.09
N ARG A 87 -2.88 6.22 11.73
CA ARG A 87 -1.74 5.34 11.93
C ARG A 87 -1.62 4.99 13.42
N VAL A 88 -1.57 3.71 13.71
CA VAL A 88 -1.40 3.20 15.07
C VAL A 88 0.06 3.35 15.47
N GLY A 89 0.30 4.11 16.53
CA GLY A 89 1.62 4.25 17.14
C GLY A 89 1.97 3.09 18.06
N GLU A 90 3.16 3.14 18.65
CA GLU A 90 3.51 2.24 19.75
C GLU A 90 2.73 2.59 21.01
N LEU A 91 2.49 1.58 21.87
CA LEU A 91 1.96 1.84 23.20
C LEU A 91 2.98 2.65 24.01
N PRO A 92 2.54 3.70 24.72
CA PRO A 92 3.42 4.44 25.64
C PRO A 92 4.05 3.49 26.67
N ALA A 93 5.33 3.70 26.99
CA ALA A 93 6.02 2.92 28.01
C ALA A 93 5.28 3.02 29.36
N GLY A 94 4.90 1.87 29.92
CA GLY A 94 4.16 1.80 31.20
C GLY A 94 2.64 1.79 31.08
N ALA A 95 2.08 1.86 29.87
CA ALA A 95 0.65 1.64 29.66
C ALA A 95 0.33 0.14 29.73
N SER A 96 -0.26 -0.31 30.84
CA SER A 96 -0.94 -1.60 30.92
C SER A 96 -2.41 -1.42 30.53
N ILE A 97 -2.83 -2.06 29.45
CA ILE A 97 -4.26 -2.22 29.15
C ILE A 97 -4.70 -3.50 29.85
N ASP A 98 -5.42 -3.36 30.97
CA ASP A 98 -5.99 -4.50 31.68
C ASP A 98 -6.91 -5.29 30.75
N GLY A 99 -6.65 -6.60 30.62
CA GLY A 99 -7.55 -7.53 29.94
C GLY A 99 -7.33 -7.75 28.43
N VAL A 100 -6.37 -7.09 27.78
CA VAL A 100 -6.04 -7.37 26.37
C VAL A 100 -4.73 -8.14 26.28
N GLN A 101 -4.82 -9.46 26.14
CA GLN A 101 -3.68 -10.27 25.70
C GLN A 101 -3.41 -9.92 24.24
N ALA A 102 -2.26 -9.28 23.97
CA ALA A 102 -1.79 -9.11 22.60
C ALA A 102 -1.79 -10.49 21.93
N PRO A 103 -2.39 -10.66 20.73
CA PRO A 103 -2.37 -11.95 20.07
C PRO A 103 -0.91 -12.34 19.93
N VAL A 104 -0.55 -13.57 20.30
CA VAL A 104 0.80 -14.02 19.98
C VAL A 104 0.79 -14.28 18.49
N ARG A 105 1.62 -13.58 17.71
CA ARG A 105 1.93 -14.03 16.34
C ARG A 105 2.53 -15.43 16.49
N SER A 106 1.70 -16.46 16.31
CA SER A 106 2.22 -17.78 16.02
C SER A 106 2.89 -17.65 14.67
N ARG A 107 4.20 -17.37 14.68
CA ARG A 107 5.06 -17.82 13.59
C ARG A 107 4.83 -19.32 13.54
N GLU A 108 3.95 -19.77 12.65
CA GLU A 108 4.02 -21.14 12.20
C GLU A 108 5.44 -21.29 11.67
N THR A 109 6.28 -21.93 12.47
CA THR A 109 7.67 -22.16 12.14
C THR A 109 7.70 -23.24 11.08
N ALA A 110 7.32 -22.91 9.84
CA ALA A 110 7.59 -23.73 8.67
C ALA A 110 9.06 -24.21 8.64
N GLY A 111 9.96 -23.46 9.30
CA GLY A 111 11.34 -23.84 9.58
C GLY A 111 11.53 -25.18 10.29
N TRP A 112 10.71 -25.59 11.27
CA TRP A 112 10.91 -26.88 11.94
C TRP A 112 10.53 -28.06 11.03
N LYS A 113 9.46 -27.91 10.24
CA LYS A 113 9.05 -28.91 9.24
C LYS A 113 10.12 -29.04 8.15
N LEU A 114 10.68 -27.94 7.66
CA LEU A 114 11.78 -27.93 6.69
C LEU A 114 13.07 -28.52 7.26
N LEU A 115 13.42 -28.22 8.52
CA LEU A 115 14.54 -28.83 9.21
C LEU A 115 14.34 -30.35 9.36
N ALA A 116 13.17 -30.80 9.79
CA ALA A 116 12.85 -32.22 9.92
C ALA A 116 12.96 -32.97 8.58
N ILE A 117 12.46 -32.39 7.48
CA ILE A 117 12.59 -32.96 6.13
C ILE A 117 14.06 -32.99 5.69
N SER A 118 14.84 -31.94 5.98
CA SER A 118 16.27 -31.87 5.67
C SER A 118 17.07 -32.95 6.38
N TRP A 119 16.81 -33.18 7.68
CA TRP A 119 17.42 -34.28 8.45
C TRP A 119 17.02 -35.66 7.92
N GLY A 120 15.76 -35.86 7.52
CA GLY A 120 15.31 -37.11 6.91
C GLY A 120 16.00 -37.43 5.58
N LEU A 121 16.19 -36.41 4.73
CA LEU A 121 16.89 -36.54 3.45
C LEU A 121 18.40 -36.79 3.64
N ALA A 122 19.03 -36.15 4.62
CA ALA A 122 20.42 -36.42 4.98
C ALA A 122 20.61 -37.88 5.43
N GLY A 123 19.67 -38.43 6.22
CA GLY A 123 19.68 -39.85 6.61
C GLY A 123 19.55 -40.81 5.43
N LEU A 124 18.65 -40.53 4.48
CA LEU A 124 18.49 -41.31 3.24
C LEU A 124 19.74 -41.28 2.36
N PHE A 125 20.41 -40.13 2.29
CA PHE A 125 21.67 -39.99 1.54
C PHE A 125 22.79 -40.84 2.16
N VAL A 126 22.95 -40.80 3.48
CA VAL A 126 23.93 -41.64 4.20
C VAL A 126 23.61 -43.13 4.01
N ALA A 127 22.35 -43.54 4.08
CA ALA A 127 21.94 -44.93 3.82
C ALA A 127 22.27 -45.38 2.38
N GLY A 128 22.13 -44.48 1.40
CA GLY A 128 22.50 -44.73 0.00
C GLY A 128 24.01 -44.95 -0.17
N ILE A 129 24.83 -44.14 0.52
CA ILE A 129 26.30 -44.30 0.53
C ILE A 129 26.71 -45.62 1.18
N VAL A 130 26.08 -46.01 2.28
CA VAL A 130 26.37 -47.29 2.95
C VAL A 130 26.04 -48.48 2.04
N LEU A 131 24.90 -48.44 1.33
CA LEU A 131 24.53 -49.49 0.36
C LEU A 131 25.51 -49.57 -0.82
N LEU A 132 26.08 -48.43 -1.25
CA LEU A 132 27.15 -48.41 -2.26
C LEU A 132 28.43 -49.07 -1.76
N LEU A 133 28.83 -48.78 -0.52
CA LEU A 133 30.00 -49.40 0.12
C LEU A 133 29.82 -50.91 0.35
N MET A 134 28.59 -51.39 0.52
CA MET A 134 28.24 -52.81 0.63
C MET A 134 28.10 -53.52 -0.73
N GLY A 135 28.45 -52.87 -1.84
CA GLY A 135 28.48 -53.48 -3.19
C GLY A 135 27.11 -53.58 -3.87
N ARG A 136 26.05 -52.97 -3.32
CA ARG A 136 24.71 -52.95 -3.93
C ARG A 136 24.50 -51.69 -4.78
N LEU A 137 25.17 -51.66 -5.93
CA LEU A 137 25.24 -50.50 -6.83
C LEU A 137 23.87 -49.94 -7.27
N LEU A 138 22.97 -50.78 -7.82
CA LEU A 138 21.69 -50.28 -8.36
C LEU A 138 20.84 -49.62 -7.27
N SER A 139 20.67 -50.28 -6.12
CA SER A 139 19.85 -49.76 -5.03
C SER A 139 20.46 -48.52 -4.36
N GLY A 140 21.79 -48.44 -4.30
CA GLY A 140 22.48 -47.31 -3.68
C GLY A 140 22.42 -46.03 -4.52
N ILE A 141 22.55 -46.14 -5.85
CA ILE A 141 22.42 -45.01 -6.78
C ILE A 141 20.99 -44.45 -6.75
N SER A 142 19.97 -45.32 -6.79
CA SER A 142 18.57 -44.89 -6.76
C SER A 142 18.22 -44.12 -5.48
N LEU A 143 18.68 -44.58 -4.32
CA LEU A 143 18.38 -43.93 -3.03
C LEU A 143 19.07 -42.56 -2.90
N ALA A 144 20.33 -42.47 -3.33
CA ALA A 144 21.07 -41.21 -3.31
C ALA A 144 20.49 -40.17 -4.28
N ALA A 145 20.03 -40.58 -5.46
CA ALA A 145 19.39 -39.70 -6.43
C ALA A 145 18.05 -39.13 -5.91
N VAL A 146 17.23 -39.96 -5.27
CA VAL A 146 15.96 -39.51 -4.65
C VAL A 146 16.22 -38.52 -3.51
N ALA A 147 17.22 -38.79 -2.66
CA ALA A 147 17.60 -37.88 -1.58
C ALA A 147 18.08 -36.53 -2.13
N LEU A 148 18.92 -36.53 -3.18
CA LEU A 148 19.43 -35.30 -3.80
C LEU A 148 18.31 -34.45 -4.42
N VAL A 149 17.36 -35.09 -5.12
CA VAL A 149 16.18 -34.41 -5.68
C VAL A 149 15.32 -33.83 -4.56
N GLY A 150 15.12 -34.56 -3.47
CA GLY A 150 14.39 -34.06 -2.30
C GLY A 150 15.06 -32.85 -1.65
N VAL A 151 16.39 -32.85 -1.54
CA VAL A 151 17.18 -31.71 -1.03
C VAL A 151 17.06 -30.52 -1.97
N LEU A 152 17.14 -30.73 -3.28
CA LEU A 152 17.01 -29.67 -4.26
C LEU A 152 15.59 -29.04 -4.22
N VAL A 153 14.54 -29.85 -4.14
CA VAL A 153 13.15 -29.37 -4.05
C VAL A 153 12.92 -28.60 -2.75
N THR A 154 13.47 -29.06 -1.63
CA THR A 154 13.36 -28.34 -0.35
C THR A 154 14.13 -27.02 -0.37
N LEU A 155 15.32 -26.96 -0.98
CA LEU A 155 16.06 -25.72 -1.17
C LEU A 155 15.32 -24.73 -2.09
N LEU A 156 14.75 -25.21 -3.20
CA LEU A 156 13.97 -24.37 -4.11
C LEU A 156 12.67 -23.85 -3.45
N ARG A 157 12.03 -24.65 -2.58
CA ARG A 157 10.87 -24.22 -1.78
C ARG A 157 11.24 -23.35 -0.58
N SER A 158 12.48 -23.41 -0.11
CA SER A 158 13.01 -22.57 0.97
C SER A 158 13.42 -21.16 0.51
N ALA A 159 13.34 -20.88 -0.80
CA ALA A 159 13.38 -19.51 -1.29
C ALA A 159 12.40 -18.69 -0.46
N PRO A 160 12.84 -17.60 0.19
CA PRO A 160 12.05 -16.89 1.18
C PRO A 160 10.75 -16.46 0.54
N SER A 161 9.68 -17.18 0.86
CA SER A 161 8.33 -16.74 0.55
C SER A 161 8.13 -15.50 1.40
N GLU A 162 7.90 -14.35 0.76
CA GLU A 162 7.44 -13.18 1.50
C GLU A 162 6.28 -13.63 2.39
N PRO A 163 6.29 -13.30 3.70
CA PRO A 163 5.27 -13.78 4.61
C PRO A 163 3.91 -13.38 4.06
N ASP A 164 3.07 -14.38 3.81
CA ASP A 164 1.72 -14.18 3.31
C ASP A 164 0.93 -13.45 4.41
N THR A 165 0.82 -12.14 4.29
CA THR A 165 0.14 -11.28 5.26
C THR A 165 -1.36 -11.54 5.33
N SER A 166 -1.91 -12.34 4.41
CA SER A 166 -3.31 -12.76 4.43
C SER A 166 -3.65 -13.66 5.62
N GLU A 167 -2.68 -14.38 6.19
CA GLU A 167 -2.91 -15.33 7.30
C GLU A 167 -3.01 -14.66 8.68
N SER A 168 -2.80 -13.34 8.76
CA SER A 168 -2.88 -12.57 10.01
C SER A 168 -4.17 -11.75 10.18
N LEU A 169 -5.04 -11.75 9.16
CA LEU A 169 -6.37 -11.16 9.27
C LEU A 169 -7.27 -12.20 9.94
N ASP A 170 -7.99 -11.79 11.00
CA ASP A 170 -9.01 -12.61 11.64
C ASP A 170 -9.90 -13.25 10.56
N PRO A 171 -10.11 -14.57 10.53
CA PRO A 171 -10.92 -15.24 9.50
C PRO A 171 -12.36 -14.70 9.38
N LYS A 172 -12.84 -13.91 10.35
CA LYS A 172 -14.11 -13.18 10.29
C LYS A 172 -14.05 -11.85 9.53
N LEU A 173 -12.86 -11.31 9.31
CA LEU A 173 -12.65 -10.13 8.48
C LEU A 173 -12.41 -10.60 7.05
N ILE A 174 -13.49 -10.82 6.30
CA ILE A 174 -13.41 -10.96 4.83
C ILE A 174 -13.50 -9.54 4.28
N PRO A 175 -12.38 -8.86 3.97
CA PRO A 175 -12.46 -7.53 3.40
C PRO A 175 -13.20 -7.60 2.08
N ALA A 176 -14.16 -6.69 1.87
CA ALA A 176 -14.89 -6.61 0.60
C ALA A 176 -13.94 -6.40 -0.60
N ARG A 177 -12.78 -5.77 -0.35
CA ARG A 177 -11.69 -5.58 -1.31
C ARG A 177 -10.34 -5.73 -0.62
N SER A 178 -9.41 -6.42 -1.26
CA SER A 178 -8.02 -6.56 -0.81
C SER A 178 -7.06 -6.28 -1.96
N ALA A 179 -6.01 -5.51 -1.71
CA ALA A 179 -4.97 -5.21 -2.69
C ALA A 179 -3.58 -5.44 -2.11
N ARG A 180 -2.64 -5.90 -2.94
CA ARG A 180 -1.22 -6.01 -2.56
C ARG A 180 -0.55 -4.66 -2.75
N ILE A 181 0.01 -4.13 -1.68
CA ILE A 181 0.64 -2.80 -1.67
C ILE A 181 2.09 -2.92 -2.13
N LYS A 182 2.38 -2.48 -3.37
CA LYS A 182 3.73 -2.45 -3.91
C LYS A 182 4.10 -1.06 -4.42
N LEU A 183 5.06 -0.41 -3.73
CA LEU A 183 5.68 0.80 -4.26
C LEU A 183 6.49 0.47 -5.51
N SER A 184 5.94 0.79 -6.67
CA SER A 184 6.50 0.42 -7.97
C SER A 184 7.17 1.61 -8.66
N ARG A 185 8.19 1.32 -9.49
CA ARG A 185 8.82 2.35 -10.35
C ARG A 185 7.83 2.97 -11.33
N SER A 186 6.86 2.19 -11.80
CA SER A 186 5.80 2.68 -12.69
C SER A 186 4.95 3.73 -12.01
N PHE A 187 4.56 3.51 -10.75
CA PHE A 187 3.80 4.48 -9.98
C PHE A 187 4.59 5.78 -9.74
N LEU A 188 5.86 5.68 -9.33
CA LEU A 188 6.73 6.86 -9.20
C LEU A 188 6.89 7.63 -10.52
N ARG A 189 6.99 6.93 -11.64
CA ARG A 189 7.07 7.57 -12.97
C ARG A 189 5.76 8.28 -13.32
N GLN A 190 4.61 7.69 -13.03
CA GLN A 190 3.31 8.33 -13.24
C GLN A 190 3.19 9.63 -12.43
N LEU A 191 3.61 9.61 -11.16
CA LEU A 191 3.66 10.82 -10.32
C LEU A 191 4.62 11.87 -10.89
N GLY A 192 5.79 11.45 -11.41
CA GLY A 192 6.73 12.37 -12.05
C GLY A 192 6.19 13.01 -13.33
N VAL A 193 5.43 12.27 -14.14
CA VAL A 193 4.76 12.83 -15.33
C VAL A 193 3.71 13.85 -14.90
N LEU A 194 2.86 13.50 -13.93
CA LEU A 194 1.83 14.41 -13.40
C LEU A 194 2.45 15.69 -12.83
N GLU A 195 3.56 15.59 -12.09
CA GLU A 195 4.29 16.73 -11.57
C GLU A 195 4.86 17.62 -12.68
N SER A 196 5.42 17.01 -13.73
CA SER A 196 5.96 17.75 -14.88
C SER A 196 4.87 18.50 -15.65
N GLU A 197 3.71 17.89 -15.87
CA GLU A 197 2.58 18.54 -16.52
C GLU A 197 2.05 19.71 -15.66
N LEU A 198 1.88 19.51 -14.35
CA LEU A 198 1.49 20.58 -13.44
C LEU A 198 2.47 21.75 -13.44
N ARG A 199 3.77 21.45 -13.42
CA ARG A 199 4.81 22.47 -13.47
C ARG A 199 4.78 23.25 -14.77
N LYS A 200 4.60 22.56 -15.91
CA LYS A 200 4.49 23.19 -17.22
C LYS A 200 3.31 24.17 -17.25
N THR A 201 2.12 23.73 -16.87
CA THR A 201 0.94 24.59 -16.81
C THR A 201 1.12 25.75 -15.83
N ALA A 202 1.73 25.49 -14.67
CA ALA A 202 2.03 26.53 -13.70
C ALA A 202 2.91 27.65 -14.25
N THR A 203 3.88 27.33 -15.10
CA THR A 203 4.73 28.32 -15.76
C THR A 203 4.01 29.04 -16.90
N GLU A 204 3.22 28.31 -17.71
CA GLU A 204 2.47 28.88 -18.83
C GLU A 204 1.38 29.86 -18.37
N GLU A 205 0.71 29.56 -17.26
CA GLU A 205 -0.39 30.33 -16.68
C GLU A 205 0.07 31.28 -15.54
N ASP A 206 1.39 31.43 -15.34
CA ASP A 206 2.02 32.29 -14.34
C ASP A 206 1.44 32.15 -12.92
N TRP A 207 1.31 30.90 -12.45
CA TRP A 207 0.74 30.62 -11.13
C TRP A 207 1.66 31.15 -10.02
N THR A 208 1.05 31.75 -8.99
CA THR A 208 1.76 32.13 -7.77
C THR A 208 2.12 30.89 -6.94
N ILE A 209 3.36 30.44 -7.05
CA ILE A 209 3.90 29.25 -6.37
C ILE A 209 5.16 29.61 -5.59
N ASP A 210 5.36 28.94 -4.46
CA ASP A 210 6.65 28.90 -3.78
C ASP A 210 7.62 27.98 -4.55
N TRP A 211 8.26 28.55 -5.57
CA TRP A 211 9.20 27.86 -6.44
C TRP A 211 10.44 27.36 -5.70
N GLN A 212 10.83 28.02 -4.61
CA GLN A 212 11.97 27.60 -3.80
C GLN A 212 11.68 26.26 -3.11
N THR A 213 10.51 26.16 -2.47
CA THR A 213 10.07 24.91 -1.83
C THR A 213 9.85 23.80 -2.86
N HIS A 214 9.25 24.12 -4.02
CA HIS A 214 9.05 23.17 -5.11
C HIS A 214 10.37 22.61 -5.65
N GLU A 215 11.33 23.46 -6.03
CA GLU A 215 12.59 23.01 -6.63
C GLU A 215 13.49 22.27 -5.63
N ALA A 216 13.45 22.65 -4.35
CA ALA A 216 14.12 21.90 -3.28
C ALA A 216 13.56 20.46 -3.17
N ALA A 217 12.24 20.30 -3.17
CA ALA A 217 11.60 18.99 -3.13
C ALA A 217 11.85 18.20 -4.44
N HIS A 218 11.73 18.82 -5.60
CA HIS A 218 11.95 18.20 -6.91
C HIS A 218 13.39 17.68 -7.04
N SER A 219 14.38 18.48 -6.68
CA SER A 219 15.79 18.08 -6.72
C SER A 219 16.11 16.95 -5.71
N ALA A 220 15.53 17.00 -4.51
CA ALA A 220 15.64 15.94 -3.50
C ALA A 220 15.02 14.62 -3.97
N ALA A 221 13.85 14.66 -4.62
CA ALA A 221 13.21 13.50 -5.23
C ALA A 221 14.11 12.83 -6.29
N ARG A 222 14.71 13.64 -7.19
CA ARG A 222 15.66 13.14 -8.20
C ARG A 222 16.91 12.53 -7.58
N ALA A 223 17.42 13.12 -6.50
CA ALA A 223 18.58 12.57 -5.78
C ALA A 223 18.25 11.23 -5.10
N ALA A 224 17.09 11.12 -4.44
CA ALA A 224 16.61 9.86 -3.87
C ALA A 224 16.42 8.77 -4.93
N LEU A 225 15.88 9.13 -6.09
CA LEU A 225 15.65 8.17 -7.16
C LEU A 225 16.96 7.61 -7.72
N ARG A 226 18.01 8.45 -7.85
CA ARG A 226 19.36 7.99 -8.23
C ARG A 226 19.93 6.97 -7.24
N ARG A 227 19.64 7.14 -5.95
CA ARG A 227 20.02 6.18 -4.89
C ARG A 227 19.11 4.95 -4.81
N ARG A 228 18.07 4.87 -5.66
CA ARG A 228 17.02 3.82 -5.65
C ARG A 228 16.22 3.77 -4.35
N ASP A 229 16.17 4.87 -3.62
CA ASP A 229 15.34 5.02 -2.43
C ASP A 229 13.94 5.50 -2.85
N TYR A 230 13.06 4.54 -3.15
CA TYR A 230 11.73 4.83 -3.67
C TYR A 230 10.82 5.51 -2.64
N SER A 231 10.97 5.18 -1.35
CA SER A 231 10.16 5.78 -0.28
C SER A 231 10.49 7.25 -0.12
N ALA A 232 11.79 7.60 -0.10
CA ALA A 232 12.21 8.99 -0.11
C ALA A 232 11.81 9.71 -1.41
N THR A 233 11.94 9.05 -2.58
CA THR A 233 11.46 9.64 -3.84
C THR A 233 9.97 9.97 -3.79
N LEU A 234 9.13 9.06 -3.29
CA LEU A 234 7.70 9.29 -3.16
C LEU A 234 7.40 10.48 -2.25
N ARG A 235 8.07 10.55 -1.09
CA ARG A 235 7.88 11.62 -0.11
C ARG A 235 8.22 13.00 -0.69
N GLU A 236 9.34 13.11 -1.37
CA GLU A 236 9.75 14.39 -1.95
C GLU A 236 8.93 14.75 -3.20
N LEU A 237 8.50 13.77 -4.02
CA LEU A 237 7.53 14.02 -5.09
C LEU A 237 6.18 14.52 -4.55
N ALA A 238 5.70 13.92 -3.46
CA ALA A 238 4.46 14.35 -2.80
C ALA A 238 4.53 15.82 -2.36
N ARG A 239 5.67 16.24 -1.80
CA ARG A 239 5.91 17.64 -1.42
C ARG A 239 6.00 18.58 -2.62
N SER A 240 6.68 18.16 -3.69
CA SER A 240 6.75 18.92 -4.93
C SER A 240 5.34 19.16 -5.51
N ILE A 241 4.54 18.10 -5.64
CA ILE A 241 3.16 18.19 -6.13
C ILE A 241 2.32 19.07 -5.20
N ASP A 242 2.48 18.96 -3.89
CA ASP A 242 1.71 19.75 -2.92
C ASP A 242 1.97 21.26 -3.05
N ALA A 243 3.21 21.66 -3.35
CA ALA A 243 3.58 23.05 -3.63
C ALA A 243 2.88 23.57 -4.90
N LEU A 244 2.90 22.79 -5.99
CA LEU A 244 2.20 23.15 -7.24
C LEU A 244 0.69 23.24 -7.03
N MET A 245 0.11 22.30 -6.29
CA MET A 245 -1.33 22.28 -5.97
C MET A 245 -1.74 23.46 -5.07
N ALA A 246 -0.83 24.03 -4.28
CA ALA A 246 -1.09 25.29 -3.59
C ALA A 246 -1.27 26.46 -4.59
N GLY A 247 -0.45 26.49 -5.64
CA GLY A 247 -0.61 27.42 -6.76
C GLY A 247 -1.95 27.28 -7.47
N VAL A 248 -2.35 26.05 -7.82
CA VAL A 248 -3.69 25.77 -8.42
C VAL A 248 -4.81 26.37 -7.59
N ARG A 249 -4.78 26.17 -6.25
CA ARG A 249 -5.81 26.70 -5.35
C ARG A 249 -5.81 28.23 -5.30
N ALA A 250 -4.64 28.86 -5.33
CA ALA A 250 -4.51 30.31 -5.36
C ALA A 250 -5.05 30.89 -6.68
N TYR A 251 -4.62 30.33 -7.81
CA TYR A 251 -5.06 30.70 -9.15
C TYR A 251 -6.59 30.56 -9.31
N ARG A 252 -7.17 29.43 -8.88
CA ARG A 252 -8.63 29.23 -8.92
C ARG A 252 -9.39 30.27 -8.09
N LYS A 253 -8.87 30.64 -6.92
CA LYS A 253 -9.49 31.71 -6.09
C LYS A 253 -9.44 33.06 -6.79
N GLN A 254 -8.34 33.36 -7.49
CA GLN A 254 -8.21 34.59 -8.27
C GLN A 254 -9.24 34.65 -9.40
N ILE A 255 -9.33 33.60 -10.23
CA ILE A 255 -10.32 33.55 -11.33
C ILE A 255 -11.75 33.73 -10.80
N VAL A 256 -12.12 33.04 -9.73
CA VAL A 256 -13.47 33.14 -9.15
C VAL A 256 -13.74 34.56 -8.64
N ARG A 257 -12.73 35.22 -8.07
CA ARG A 257 -12.84 36.61 -7.61
C ARG A 257 -12.97 37.57 -8.80
N GLU A 258 -12.17 37.43 -9.84
CA GLU A 258 -12.27 38.26 -11.05
C GLU A 258 -13.64 38.09 -11.73
N ALA A 259 -14.14 36.85 -11.85
CA ALA A 259 -15.45 36.59 -12.44
C ALA A 259 -16.63 37.20 -11.64
N ARG A 260 -16.52 37.24 -10.31
CA ARG A 260 -17.60 37.71 -9.41
C ARG A 260 -17.62 39.23 -9.23
N TRP A 261 -16.46 39.91 -9.26
CA TRP A 261 -16.36 41.37 -9.06
C TRP A 261 -15.96 42.16 -10.32
N GLY A 262 -15.52 41.50 -11.40
CA GLY A 262 -15.22 42.15 -12.68
C GLY A 262 -16.45 42.57 -13.48
N LYS A 263 -17.66 42.08 -13.13
CA LYS A 263 -18.92 42.40 -13.83
C LYS A 263 -19.67 43.64 -13.31
N THR A 264 -19.17 44.33 -12.28
CA THR A 264 -19.86 45.49 -11.67
C THR A 264 -19.26 46.84 -12.06
N GLY A 265 -18.43 46.91 -13.10
CA GLY A 265 -17.67 48.11 -13.47
C GLY A 265 -17.78 48.57 -14.93
N GLY A 266 -18.86 48.19 -15.64
CA GLY A 266 -19.13 48.63 -17.02
C GLY A 266 -20.50 49.28 -17.14
#